data_AF-A0A2W5VD25-F1
#
_entry.id   AF-A0A2W5VD25-F1
#
_cell.length_a   1.000
_cell.length_b   1.000
_cell.length_c   1.000
_cell.angle_alpha   90.00
_cell.angle_beta   90.00
_cell.angle_gamma   90.00
#
_symmetry.space_group_name_H-M   'P 1'
#
loop_
_entity.id
_entity.type
_entity.pdbx_description
1 polymer ?
#
loop_
_entity_poly.entity_id
_entity_poly.type
_entity_poly.pdbx_seq_one_letter_code
_entity_poly.pdbx_strand_id
1 'polypeptide(L)'
;MSIKGLGSPSQPQLKPVTSSELKRPTQEIERPARRATDDFEPSQPRGVALGHGVAPRDSGRGLNGTSGTLRSSSGRISGEAWNNPEQIVGHLTQNPARGEPGNSAWRCGPSSLLGSAIMQGPTAAANFLDRVADGAAASRLPAAQQTELRGIATSIRNGTATFEQLSRAQDLLYRAGNARGDVEALMTRTISSMPRGAARTELQGLLTQLQSPQGWLPQHATRAQQLLATATGQNVTIGLVDDPQHPGDAARQYYSLDVGGRQAGADRSGFDDAEINGLATLGGATTRQVQLDASARVQYLFAQLRPGETVTIRVGGSIDSDVSDHFVSIGRRADGTGFIYNTDPSNGDYTLFTGSRSDPQPASFQAQLERYNERLLLDTDNDMPNATISRFPN
;
A
#
# COMPACT_ATOMS: atom_id res chain seq x y z
N MET A 1 -4.67 6.16 -69.60
CA MET A 1 -5.00 7.10 -68.50
C MET A 1 -6.51 7.22 -68.38
N SER A 2 -7.07 6.54 -67.37
CA SER A 2 -8.42 6.75 -66.80
C SER A 2 -8.54 5.74 -65.65
N ILE A 3 -8.35 6.22 -64.43
CA ILE A 3 -8.48 5.39 -63.22
C ILE A 3 -9.93 5.51 -62.76
N LYS A 4 -10.62 4.37 -62.77
CA LYS A 4 -11.99 4.18 -62.28
C LYS A 4 -12.05 4.38 -60.77
N GLY A 5 -13.07 5.09 -60.30
CA GLY A 5 -13.35 5.38 -58.90
C GLY A 5 -13.74 4.13 -58.10
N LEU A 6 -13.22 4.06 -56.88
CA LEU A 6 -13.60 3.10 -55.85
C LEU A 6 -14.58 3.78 -54.90
N GLY A 7 -15.72 3.11 -54.67
CA GLY A 7 -16.79 3.55 -53.79
C GLY A 7 -16.46 3.38 -52.31
N SER A 8 -16.97 4.31 -51.51
CA SER A 8 -16.90 4.30 -50.04
C SER A 8 -17.94 3.33 -49.44
N PRO A 9 -17.60 2.56 -48.39
CA PRO A 9 -18.58 1.75 -47.68
C PRO A 9 -19.35 2.58 -46.64
N SER A 10 -20.67 2.40 -46.63
CA SER A 10 -21.64 3.02 -45.72
C SER A 10 -21.53 2.44 -44.31
N GLN A 11 -21.39 3.29 -43.28
CA GLN A 11 -21.49 2.89 -41.88
C GLN A 11 -22.96 2.78 -41.42
N PRO A 12 -23.32 1.79 -40.59
CA PRO A 12 -24.66 1.70 -40.01
C PRO A 12 -24.84 2.68 -38.84
N GLN A 13 -25.94 3.44 -38.87
CA GLN A 13 -26.37 4.29 -37.75
C GLN A 13 -26.99 3.46 -36.64
N LEU A 14 -26.46 3.59 -35.42
CA LEU A 14 -27.07 3.04 -34.19
C LEU A 14 -28.08 4.04 -33.60
N LYS A 15 -29.27 3.55 -33.27
CA LYS A 15 -30.33 4.31 -32.59
C LYS A 15 -30.04 4.43 -31.07
N PRO A 16 -30.41 5.55 -30.43
CA PRO A 16 -30.27 5.70 -28.98
C PRO A 16 -31.33 4.90 -28.22
N VAL A 17 -30.92 4.21 -27.16
CA VAL A 17 -31.80 3.53 -26.20
C VAL A 17 -32.09 4.50 -25.07
N THR A 18 -33.37 4.78 -24.83
CA THR A 18 -33.85 5.61 -23.72
C THR A 18 -34.01 4.78 -22.45
N SER A 19 -33.35 5.21 -21.36
CA SER A 19 -33.46 4.63 -20.03
C SER A 19 -34.76 5.04 -19.35
N SER A 20 -35.72 4.12 -19.26
CA SER A 20 -36.82 4.24 -18.31
C SER A 20 -37.20 2.84 -17.80
N GLU A 21 -37.41 2.77 -16.48
CA GLU A 21 -38.04 1.67 -15.74
C GLU A 21 -37.13 0.56 -15.21
N LEU A 22 -36.60 0.76 -14.00
CA LEU A 22 -36.39 -0.31 -13.03
C LEU A 22 -36.75 0.20 -11.62
N LYS A 23 -38.03 0.06 -11.26
CA LYS A 23 -38.51 0.13 -9.87
C LYS A 23 -38.16 -1.20 -9.20
N ARG A 24 -37.36 -1.18 -8.13
CA ARG A 24 -37.21 -2.33 -7.21
C ARG A 24 -38.09 -2.10 -5.97
N PRO A 25 -38.78 -3.14 -5.47
CA PRO A 25 -39.57 -3.04 -4.25
C PRO A 25 -38.68 -3.14 -3.00
N THR A 26 -38.90 -2.22 -2.06
CA THR A 26 -38.35 -2.25 -0.71
C THR A 26 -39.01 -3.37 0.09
N GLN A 27 -38.24 -4.34 0.58
CA GLN A 27 -38.70 -5.25 1.63
C GLN A 27 -38.05 -4.87 2.96
N GLU A 28 -38.92 -4.50 3.88
CA GLU A 28 -38.65 -4.17 5.27
C GLU A 28 -38.38 -5.47 6.03
N ILE A 29 -37.17 -5.61 6.60
CA ILE A 29 -36.81 -6.72 7.48
C ILE A 29 -36.61 -6.15 8.88
N GLU A 30 -37.61 -6.34 9.73
CA GLU A 30 -37.52 -6.12 11.18
C GLU A 30 -36.45 -7.05 11.79
N ARG A 31 -35.52 -6.49 12.58
CA ARG A 31 -34.63 -7.26 13.45
C ARG A 31 -34.89 -6.90 14.92
N PRO A 32 -35.00 -7.90 15.82
CA PRO A 32 -35.28 -7.65 17.23
C PRO A 32 -34.02 -7.23 18.00
N ALA A 33 -34.22 -6.31 18.94
CA ALA A 33 -33.22 -5.84 19.89
C ALA A 33 -32.77 -6.97 20.85
N ARG A 34 -31.46 -7.19 20.95
CA ARG A 34 -30.85 -7.94 22.05
C ARG A 34 -29.98 -7.02 22.90
N ARG A 35 -30.38 -6.89 24.17
CA ARG A 35 -29.56 -6.34 25.26
C ARG A 35 -28.36 -7.26 25.50
N ALA A 36 -27.17 -6.70 25.57
CA ALA A 36 -26.01 -7.29 26.21
C ALA A 36 -25.62 -6.37 27.38
N THR A 37 -25.59 -6.93 28.58
CA THR A 37 -24.99 -6.34 29.78
C THR A 37 -23.55 -6.85 29.85
N ASP A 38 -22.58 -5.95 29.77
CA ASP A 38 -21.15 -6.25 29.94
C ASP A 38 -20.76 -6.06 31.41
N ASP A 39 -20.41 -7.17 32.08
CA ASP A 39 -19.56 -7.16 33.25
C ASP A 39 -18.10 -7.31 32.78
N PHE A 40 -17.30 -6.27 33.03
CA PHE A 40 -15.90 -6.20 32.64
C PHE A 40 -15.01 -6.62 33.82
N GLU A 41 -14.38 -7.79 33.74
CA GLU A 41 -13.22 -8.16 34.59
C GLU A 41 -11.92 -8.03 33.78
N PRO A 42 -10.87 -7.37 34.29
CA PRO A 42 -9.59 -7.24 33.60
C PRO A 42 -8.69 -8.47 33.82
N SER A 43 -8.50 -9.29 32.79
CA SER A 43 -7.53 -10.39 32.79
C SER A 43 -6.12 -9.93 32.37
N GLN A 44 -5.11 -10.31 33.16
CA GLN A 44 -3.68 -10.02 32.94
C GLN A 44 -3.08 -10.71 31.69
N PRO A 45 -1.99 -10.15 31.10
CA PRO A 45 -1.40 -10.66 29.86
C PRO A 45 -0.61 -11.96 30.08
N ARG A 46 -1.03 -13.05 29.43
CA ARG A 46 -0.23 -14.27 29.27
C ARG A 46 0.72 -14.11 28.08
N GLY A 47 2.02 -14.32 28.31
CA GLY A 47 3.02 -14.39 27.25
C GLY A 47 2.74 -15.56 26.31
N VAL A 48 2.70 -15.29 25.01
CA VAL A 48 2.52 -16.29 23.95
C VAL A 48 3.85 -17.01 23.72
N ALA A 49 3.86 -18.32 23.88
CA ALA A 49 5.00 -19.17 23.54
C ALA A 49 5.13 -19.25 22.00
N LEU A 50 6.25 -18.74 21.47
CA LEU A 50 6.59 -18.84 20.05
C LEU A 50 7.11 -20.26 19.76
N GLY A 51 6.45 -20.97 18.84
CA GLY A 51 6.78 -22.34 18.45
C GLY A 51 8.03 -22.46 17.57
N HIS A 52 8.70 -23.61 17.68
CA HIS A 52 9.92 -24.00 16.95
C HIS A 52 9.80 -23.88 15.43
N GLY A 53 10.93 -23.51 14.78
CA GLY A 53 11.09 -23.36 13.33
C GLY A 53 10.48 -24.48 12.47
N VAL A 54 10.01 -24.05 11.30
CA VAL A 54 9.11 -24.78 10.39
C VAL A 54 9.88 -25.89 9.64
N ALA A 55 9.43 -27.14 9.78
CA ALA A 55 10.02 -28.27 9.05
C ALA A 55 9.50 -28.31 7.60
N PRO A 56 10.21 -28.94 6.63
CA PRO A 56 9.76 -29.07 5.24
C PRO A 56 8.38 -29.73 5.01
N ARG A 57 7.74 -30.25 6.06
CA ARG A 57 6.39 -30.85 6.04
C ARG A 57 5.25 -29.85 6.28
N ASP A 58 5.55 -28.56 6.45
CA ASP A 58 4.59 -27.55 6.91
C ASP A 58 4.13 -26.54 5.83
N SER A 59 4.28 -26.85 4.55
CA SER A 59 3.73 -26.03 3.46
C SER A 59 2.21 -25.90 3.54
N GLY A 60 1.66 -24.70 3.26
CA GLY A 60 0.22 -24.46 3.27
C GLY A 60 -0.36 -24.05 4.63
N ARG A 61 0.48 -23.56 5.55
CA ARG A 61 0.03 -22.99 6.83
C ARG A 61 -0.23 -21.49 6.68
N GLY A 62 -1.43 -21.06 7.04
CA GLY A 62 -1.77 -19.66 7.21
C GLY A 62 -1.53 -19.20 8.65
N LEU A 63 -0.90 -18.04 8.84
CA LEU A 63 -0.72 -17.39 10.15
C LEU A 63 -1.75 -16.26 10.33
N ASN A 64 -2.20 -16.08 11.58
CA ASN A 64 -3.33 -15.21 11.97
C ASN A 64 -4.60 -15.51 11.14
N GLY A 65 -5.30 -16.59 11.52
CA GLY A 65 -6.48 -17.12 10.82
C GLY A 65 -7.78 -16.33 11.00
N THR A 66 -8.87 -16.93 10.50
CA THR A 66 -10.20 -16.39 10.14
C THR A 66 -11.02 -15.59 11.18
N SER A 67 -10.46 -15.25 12.35
CA SER A 67 -11.19 -14.59 13.45
C SER A 67 -11.32 -13.07 13.32
N GLY A 68 -10.68 -12.45 12.32
CA GLY A 68 -10.82 -11.02 12.00
C GLY A 68 -10.18 -10.05 12.99
N THR A 69 -9.53 -10.53 14.06
CA THR A 69 -8.92 -9.66 15.07
C THR A 69 -7.48 -9.32 14.68
N LEU A 70 -7.32 -8.24 13.93
CA LEU A 70 -6.04 -7.78 13.41
C LEU A 70 -5.24 -7.08 14.52
N ARG A 71 -4.29 -7.80 15.13
CA ARG A 71 -3.28 -7.19 15.98
C ARG A 71 -1.92 -7.79 15.66
N SER A 72 -0.96 -6.91 15.42
CA SER A 72 0.44 -7.31 15.40
C SER A 72 0.81 -7.87 16.78
N SER A 73 1.71 -8.85 16.80
CA SER A 73 2.33 -9.30 18.06
C SER A 73 3.06 -8.15 18.73
N SER A 74 3.42 -8.29 20.01
CA SER A 74 4.13 -7.26 20.77
C SER A 74 5.41 -7.79 21.39
N GLY A 75 6.34 -6.88 21.72
CA GLY A 75 7.61 -7.22 22.35
C GLY A 75 8.71 -7.65 21.38
N ARG A 76 9.79 -8.16 21.96
CA ARG A 76 11.03 -8.50 21.25
C ARG A 76 10.82 -9.68 20.31
N ILE A 77 11.32 -9.54 19.08
CA ILE A 77 11.36 -10.63 18.11
C ILE A 77 12.53 -11.55 18.45
N SER A 78 12.29 -12.86 18.48
CA SER A 78 13.33 -13.83 18.79
C SER A 78 14.41 -13.84 17.71
N GLY A 79 15.66 -14.16 18.08
CA GLY A 79 16.74 -14.32 17.10
C GLY A 79 16.44 -15.40 16.06
N GLU A 80 15.73 -16.47 16.46
CA GLU A 80 15.31 -17.56 15.57
C GLU A 80 14.30 -17.10 14.51
N ALA A 81 13.40 -16.16 14.84
CA ALA A 81 12.43 -15.63 13.90
C ALA A 81 13.08 -14.86 12.74
N TRP A 82 14.29 -14.31 12.91
CA TRP A 82 15.02 -13.67 11.79
C TRP A 82 15.55 -14.67 10.76
N ASN A 83 15.71 -15.94 11.14
CA ASN A 83 16.02 -17.03 10.21
C ASN A 83 14.75 -17.67 9.62
N ASN A 84 13.60 -17.42 10.25
CA ASN A 84 12.28 -17.91 9.87
C ASN A 84 11.32 -16.71 9.74
N PRO A 85 11.54 -15.80 8.77
CA PRO A 85 10.85 -14.51 8.68
C PRO A 85 9.33 -14.62 8.61
N GLU A 86 8.78 -15.78 8.26
CA GLU A 86 7.35 -16.08 8.39
C GLU A 86 6.82 -15.91 9.82
N GLN A 87 7.65 -16.16 10.84
CA GLN A 87 7.32 -15.94 12.27
C GLN A 87 7.32 -14.46 12.66
N ILE A 88 7.83 -13.58 11.79
CA ILE A 88 7.75 -12.13 11.96
C ILE A 88 6.57 -11.62 11.16
N VAL A 89 6.58 -11.87 9.86
CA VAL A 89 5.62 -11.32 8.90
C VAL A 89 4.21 -11.86 9.14
N GLY A 90 4.06 -13.13 9.53
CA GLY A 90 2.75 -13.68 9.92
C GLY A 90 2.14 -13.06 11.17
N HIS A 91 2.91 -12.28 11.92
CA HIS A 91 2.49 -11.57 13.13
C HIS A 91 2.63 -10.04 13.00
N LEU A 92 2.97 -9.56 11.79
CA LEU A 92 3.02 -8.14 11.46
C LEU A 92 1.80 -7.83 10.61
N THR A 93 0.95 -6.94 11.09
CA THR A 93 -0.23 -6.45 10.36
C THR A 93 -0.05 -4.95 10.11
N GLN A 94 -0.97 -4.32 9.40
CA GLN A 94 -0.99 -2.85 9.29
C GLN A 94 -1.36 -2.16 10.62
N ASN A 95 -2.01 -2.90 11.53
CA ASN A 95 -2.34 -2.42 12.86
C ASN A 95 -1.09 -2.41 13.76
N PRO A 96 -0.87 -1.35 14.53
CA PRO A 96 0.29 -1.26 15.38
C PRO A 96 0.25 -2.32 16.50
N ALA A 97 1.42 -2.84 16.87
CA ALA A 97 1.60 -3.80 17.97
C ALA A 97 1.07 -3.29 19.33
N ARG A 98 1.09 -1.96 19.54
CA ARG A 98 0.54 -1.28 20.72
C ARG A 98 -0.03 0.08 20.33
N GLY A 99 -1.01 0.54 21.10
CA GLY A 99 -1.65 1.86 20.91
C GLY A 99 -2.88 1.81 20.02
N GLU A 100 -3.47 2.97 19.79
CA GLU A 100 -4.64 3.11 18.93
C GLU A 100 -4.29 2.81 17.46
N PRO A 101 -5.19 2.18 16.69
CA PRO A 101 -4.96 1.85 15.29
C PRO A 101 -4.79 3.05 14.34
N GLY A 102 -4.66 4.30 14.82
CA GLY A 102 -4.53 5.54 14.01
C GLY A 102 -3.85 5.33 12.65
N ASN A 103 -4.24 5.96 11.54
CA ASN A 103 -3.78 5.72 10.15
C ASN A 103 -3.51 4.27 9.65
N SER A 104 -3.79 3.20 10.41
CA SER A 104 -3.45 1.82 10.03
C SER A 104 -4.04 1.40 8.68
N ALA A 105 -5.27 1.81 8.38
CA ALA A 105 -5.97 1.53 7.13
C ALA A 105 -5.18 1.92 5.87
N TRP A 106 -4.26 2.88 6.00
CA TRP A 106 -3.48 3.44 4.89
C TRP A 106 -2.06 2.88 4.81
N ARG A 107 -1.68 2.01 5.77
CA ARG A 107 -0.33 1.47 5.84
C ARG A 107 -0.17 0.20 5.02
N CYS A 108 -1.22 -0.34 4.38
CA CYS A 108 -1.16 -1.64 3.72
C CYS A 108 -0.05 -1.72 2.67
N GLY A 109 0.16 -0.66 1.89
CA GLY A 109 1.25 -0.56 0.90
C GLY A 109 2.66 -0.61 1.50
N PRO A 110 3.06 0.37 2.33
CA PRO A 110 4.35 0.36 3.01
C PRO A 110 4.58 -0.89 3.88
N SER A 111 3.53 -1.39 4.52
CA SER A 111 3.57 -2.63 5.30
C SER A 111 3.87 -3.83 4.42
N SER A 112 3.27 -3.88 3.23
CA SER A 112 3.48 -4.94 2.24
C SER A 112 4.92 -4.92 1.73
N LEU A 113 5.50 -3.75 1.48
CA LEU A 113 6.91 -3.60 1.08
C LEU A 113 7.88 -3.98 2.21
N LEU A 114 7.64 -3.53 3.45
CA LEU A 114 8.45 -3.91 4.60
C LEU A 114 8.41 -5.42 4.84
N GLY A 115 7.21 -6.02 4.81
CA GLY A 115 7.04 -7.46 4.93
C GLY A 115 7.78 -8.21 3.82
N SER A 116 7.71 -7.74 2.57
CA SER A 116 8.50 -8.27 1.46
C SER A 116 10.00 -8.24 1.74
N ALA A 117 10.53 -7.12 2.24
CA ALA A 117 11.94 -6.99 2.57
C ALA A 117 12.34 -7.93 3.73
N ILE A 118 11.51 -8.07 4.76
CA ILE A 118 11.72 -9.01 5.87
C ILE A 118 11.73 -10.46 5.37
N MET A 119 10.84 -10.82 4.43
CA MET A 119 10.82 -12.16 3.83
C MET A 119 12.11 -12.49 3.06
N GLN A 120 12.87 -11.49 2.61
CA GLN A 120 14.19 -11.67 2.00
C GLN A 120 15.34 -11.70 3.02
N GLY A 121 15.07 -11.38 4.28
CA GLY A 121 15.98 -11.53 5.41
C GLY A 121 16.31 -10.20 6.12
N PRO A 122 17.00 -10.27 7.27
CA PRO A 122 17.29 -9.11 8.10
C PRO A 122 18.15 -8.06 7.38
N THR A 123 19.11 -8.47 6.55
CA THR A 123 19.97 -7.52 5.82
C THR A 123 19.18 -6.74 4.78
N ALA A 124 18.33 -7.41 3.99
CA ALA A 124 17.46 -6.76 3.02
C ALA A 124 16.50 -5.76 3.70
N ALA A 125 15.85 -6.16 4.80
CA ALA A 125 14.98 -5.29 5.58
C ALA A 125 15.71 -4.07 6.16
N ALA A 126 16.90 -4.26 6.75
CA ALA A 126 17.67 -3.15 7.30
C ALA A 126 18.17 -2.19 6.21
N ASN A 127 18.65 -2.72 5.08
CA ASN A 127 19.07 -1.91 3.94
C ASN A 127 17.90 -1.11 3.35
N PHE A 128 16.72 -1.72 3.30
CA PHE A 128 15.50 -1.04 2.88
C PHE A 128 15.21 0.19 3.75
N LEU A 129 15.22 0.03 5.08
CA LEU A 129 14.98 1.13 6.01
C LEU A 129 16.07 2.21 5.95
N ASP A 130 17.35 1.82 5.89
CA ASP A 130 18.46 2.79 5.80
C ASP A 130 18.39 3.61 4.52
N ARG A 131 18.09 2.99 3.37
CA ARG A 131 17.96 3.74 2.11
C ARG A 131 16.77 4.69 2.09
N VAL A 132 15.66 4.34 2.74
CA VAL A 132 14.57 5.30 2.94
C VAL A 132 15.02 6.44 3.85
N ALA A 133 15.77 6.15 4.91
CA ALA A 133 16.24 7.14 5.88
C ALA A 133 17.33 8.09 5.35
N ASP A 134 18.14 7.64 4.38
CA ASP A 134 19.31 8.39 3.89
C ASP A 134 19.20 8.78 2.39
N GLY A 135 18.24 8.23 1.66
CA GLY A 135 18.03 8.46 0.23
C GLY A 135 17.14 9.67 -0.09
N ALA A 136 16.62 9.75 -1.31
CA ALA A 136 15.77 10.88 -1.72
C ALA A 136 14.46 10.97 -0.89
N ALA A 137 13.97 9.83 -0.37
CA ALA A 137 12.82 9.77 0.54
C ALA A 137 13.10 10.47 1.89
N ALA A 138 14.35 10.56 2.32
CA ALA A 138 14.74 11.14 3.60
C ALA A 138 14.26 12.59 3.75
N SER A 139 14.25 13.34 2.65
CA SER A 139 13.78 14.74 2.61
C SER A 139 12.32 14.91 3.08
N ARG A 140 11.53 13.83 3.04
CA ARG A 140 10.12 13.78 3.45
C ARG A 140 9.94 13.46 4.94
N LEU A 141 11.03 13.14 5.64
CA LEU A 141 11.05 12.83 7.06
C LEU A 141 11.87 13.88 7.83
N PRO A 142 11.40 14.38 8.98
CA PRO A 142 12.24 15.12 9.92
C PRO A 142 13.49 14.33 10.34
N ALA A 143 14.60 15.01 10.64
CA ALA A 143 15.87 14.38 11.01
C ALA A 143 15.76 13.40 12.19
N ALA A 144 14.87 13.68 13.15
CA ALA A 144 14.57 12.77 14.26
C ALA A 144 13.94 11.45 13.78
N GLN A 145 13.04 11.50 12.79
CA GLN A 145 12.40 10.32 12.21
C GLN A 145 13.34 9.52 11.31
N GLN A 146 14.24 10.19 10.59
CA GLN A 146 15.33 9.51 9.86
C GLN A 146 16.25 8.75 10.84
N THR A 147 16.61 9.40 11.95
CA THR A 147 17.43 8.77 13.00
C THR A 147 16.71 7.58 13.63
N GLU A 148 15.39 7.70 13.83
CA GLU A 148 14.55 6.60 14.31
C GLU A 148 14.54 5.40 13.35
N LEU A 149 14.37 5.62 12.03
CA LEU A 149 14.46 4.55 11.02
C LEU A 149 15.83 3.86 11.02
N ARG A 150 16.93 4.61 11.08
CA ARG A 150 18.30 4.04 11.19
C ARG A 150 18.48 3.21 12.47
N GLY A 151 17.87 3.66 13.58
CA GLY A 151 17.85 2.93 14.84
C GLY A 151 17.11 1.60 14.74
N ILE A 152 15.97 1.57 14.04
CA ILE A 152 15.21 0.37 13.77
C ILE A 152 16.00 -0.58 12.84
N ALA A 153 16.59 -0.07 11.76
CA ALA A 153 17.45 -0.84 10.86
C ALA A 153 18.62 -1.50 11.61
N THR A 154 19.26 -0.76 12.52
CA THR A 154 20.32 -1.28 13.39
C THR A 154 19.81 -2.40 14.30
N SER A 155 18.62 -2.25 14.87
CA SER A 155 17.99 -3.29 15.71
C SER A 155 17.63 -4.55 14.90
N ILE A 156 17.23 -4.41 13.64
CA ILE A 156 17.00 -5.54 12.72
C ILE A 156 18.32 -6.28 12.47
N ARG A 157 19.40 -5.58 12.09
CA ARG A 157 20.72 -6.20 11.86
C ARG A 157 21.23 -6.97 13.07
N ASN A 158 20.96 -6.45 14.26
CA ASN A 158 21.41 -7.05 15.51
C ASN A 158 20.47 -8.15 16.03
N GLY A 159 19.33 -8.41 15.36
CA GLY A 159 18.33 -9.37 15.83
C GLY A 159 17.70 -8.97 17.18
N THR A 160 17.61 -7.67 17.45
CA THR A 160 17.06 -7.11 18.70
C THR A 160 15.77 -6.34 18.50
N ALA A 161 15.32 -6.19 17.25
CA ALA A 161 14.11 -5.43 16.94
C ALA A 161 12.84 -6.00 17.61
N THR A 162 11.89 -5.12 17.89
CA THR A 162 10.56 -5.46 18.44
C THR A 162 9.46 -5.28 17.39
N PHE A 163 8.30 -5.89 17.61
CA PHE A 163 7.14 -5.65 16.74
C PHE A 163 6.65 -4.20 16.79
N GLU A 164 6.82 -3.49 17.91
CA GLU A 164 6.52 -2.06 18.00
C GLU A 164 7.45 -1.24 17.10
N GLN A 165 8.73 -1.59 17.05
CA GLN A 165 9.68 -0.95 16.13
C GLN A 165 9.33 -1.21 14.67
N LEU A 166 8.91 -2.43 14.31
CA LEU A 166 8.46 -2.72 12.94
C LEU A 166 7.16 -1.99 12.61
N SER A 167 6.20 -1.93 13.55
CA SER A 167 4.96 -1.16 13.40
C SER A 167 5.26 0.33 13.20
N ARG A 168 6.24 0.85 13.93
CA ARG A 168 6.71 2.23 13.81
C ARG A 168 7.39 2.47 12.47
N ALA A 169 8.18 1.52 11.98
CA ALA A 169 8.75 1.60 10.64
C ALA A 169 7.66 1.68 9.56
N GLN A 170 6.56 0.94 9.67
CA GLN A 170 5.44 1.05 8.72
C GLN A 170 4.87 2.48 8.66
N ASP A 171 4.66 3.14 9.80
CA ASP A 171 4.21 4.54 9.83
C ASP A 171 5.23 5.51 9.23
N LEU A 172 6.53 5.30 9.50
CA LEU A 172 7.58 6.15 8.95
C LEU A 172 7.75 5.95 7.44
N LEU A 173 7.66 4.71 6.95
CA LEU A 173 7.67 4.39 5.53
C LEU A 173 6.45 4.99 4.82
N TYR A 174 5.29 4.92 5.47
CA TYR A 174 4.07 5.56 4.99
C TYR A 174 4.26 7.07 4.80
N ARG A 175 4.82 7.76 5.80
CA ARG A 175 5.16 9.20 5.70
C ARG A 175 6.21 9.48 4.63
N ALA A 176 7.19 8.60 4.47
CA ALA A 176 8.25 8.76 3.49
C ALA A 176 7.76 8.58 2.04
N GLY A 177 6.77 7.73 1.81
CA GLY A 177 6.22 7.54 0.46
C GLY A 177 5.14 8.54 0.07
N ASN A 178 4.46 9.17 1.03
CA ASN A 178 3.42 10.19 0.81
C ASN A 178 3.92 11.37 -0.06
N ALA A 179 3.15 11.72 -1.10
CA ALA A 179 3.51 12.73 -2.11
C ALA A 179 3.55 14.19 -1.62
N ARG A 180 3.41 14.47 -0.32
CA ARG A 180 3.63 15.82 0.25
C ARG A 180 4.94 16.44 -0.24
N GLY A 181 6.01 15.65 -0.24
CA GLY A 181 7.32 16.09 -0.74
C GLY A 181 7.33 16.43 -2.23
N ASP A 182 6.50 15.77 -3.03
CA ASP A 182 6.38 16.03 -4.46
C ASP A 182 5.59 17.31 -4.73
N VAL A 183 4.56 17.57 -3.91
CA VAL A 183 3.85 18.87 -3.90
C VAL A 183 4.84 19.99 -3.57
N GLU A 184 5.64 19.85 -2.51
CA GLU A 184 6.66 20.83 -2.13
C GLU A 184 7.70 21.05 -3.25
N ALA A 185 8.17 19.98 -3.88
CA ALA A 185 9.15 20.04 -4.95
C ALA A 185 8.58 20.72 -6.20
N LEU A 186 7.34 20.41 -6.59
CA LEU A 186 6.65 21.08 -7.68
C LEU A 186 6.49 22.57 -7.40
N MET A 187 5.99 22.92 -6.21
CA MET A 187 5.85 24.32 -5.80
C MET A 187 7.20 25.06 -5.83
N THR A 188 8.26 24.47 -5.30
CA THR A 188 9.60 25.07 -5.30
C THR A 188 10.14 25.32 -6.70
N ARG A 189 10.00 24.33 -7.60
CA ARG A 189 10.40 24.47 -9.02
C ARG A 189 9.59 25.57 -9.71
N THR A 190 8.27 25.59 -9.52
CA THR A 190 7.37 26.57 -10.13
C THR A 190 7.64 27.98 -9.60
N ILE A 191 7.82 28.17 -8.29
CA ILE A 191 8.19 29.46 -7.67
C ILE A 191 9.50 30.00 -8.29
N SER A 192 10.46 29.11 -8.58
CA SER A 192 11.75 29.48 -9.13
C SER A 192 11.65 29.97 -10.58
N SER A 193 10.70 29.44 -11.37
CA SER A 193 10.45 29.87 -12.75
C SER A 193 9.43 31.00 -12.89
N MET A 194 8.60 31.24 -11.87
CA MET A 194 7.59 32.32 -11.89
C MET A 194 8.21 33.73 -11.81
N PRO A 195 7.71 34.69 -12.61
CA PRO A 195 8.02 36.11 -12.42
C PRO A 195 7.68 36.59 -11.00
N ARG A 196 8.39 37.61 -10.52
CA ARG A 196 8.04 38.25 -9.24
C ARG A 196 6.66 38.88 -9.35
N GLY A 197 5.80 38.61 -8.37
CA GLY A 197 4.43 39.13 -8.34
C GLY A 197 3.55 38.41 -7.32
N ALA A 198 2.29 38.83 -7.23
CA ALA A 198 1.35 38.34 -6.21
C ALA A 198 1.18 36.81 -6.23
N ALA A 199 1.05 36.20 -7.42
CA ALA A 199 0.88 34.75 -7.56
C ALA A 199 2.09 33.96 -7.02
N ARG A 200 3.31 34.45 -7.24
CA ARG A 200 4.53 33.83 -6.71
C ARG A 200 4.60 33.94 -5.19
N THR A 201 4.30 35.12 -4.65
CA THR A 201 4.27 35.37 -3.20
C THR A 201 3.22 34.50 -2.51
N GLU A 202 2.05 34.35 -3.13
CA GLU A 202 0.98 33.50 -2.62
C GLU A 202 1.39 32.02 -2.63
N LEU A 203 1.97 31.54 -3.73
CA LEU A 203 2.46 30.16 -3.81
C LEU A 203 3.59 29.90 -2.79
N GLN A 204 4.46 30.87 -2.53
CA GLN A 204 5.45 30.81 -1.44
C GLN A 204 4.79 30.71 -0.06
N GLY A 205 3.74 31.49 0.20
CA GLY A 205 2.98 31.41 1.45
C GLY A 205 2.33 30.04 1.65
N LEU A 206 1.73 29.47 0.60
CA LEU A 206 1.16 28.13 0.62
C LEU A 206 2.24 27.06 0.85
N LEU A 207 3.43 27.21 0.26
CA LEU A 207 4.56 26.30 0.49
C LEU A 207 5.04 26.36 1.95
N THR A 208 5.14 27.56 2.53
CA THR A 208 5.47 27.72 3.96
C THR A 208 4.41 27.06 4.85
N GLN A 209 3.13 27.20 4.52
CA GLN A 209 2.05 26.49 5.22
C GLN A 209 2.14 24.97 5.03
N LEU A 210 2.49 24.50 3.83
CA LEU A 210 2.69 23.08 3.55
C LEU A 210 3.83 22.51 4.38
N GLN A 211 4.84 23.30 4.69
CA GLN A 211 5.99 22.90 5.52
C GLN A 211 5.70 23.03 7.03
N SER A 212 4.57 23.62 7.41
CA SER A 212 4.16 23.76 8.80
C SER A 212 3.66 22.41 9.38
N PRO A 213 3.89 22.15 10.68
CA PRO A 213 3.27 21.04 11.40
C PRO A 213 1.73 21.09 11.40
N GLN A 214 1.14 22.28 11.20
CA GLN A 214 -0.31 22.46 11.19
C GLN A 214 -0.99 21.93 9.92
N GLY A 215 -0.22 21.55 8.89
CA GLY A 215 -0.73 20.99 7.64
C GLY A 215 -1.51 21.98 6.78
N TRP A 216 -2.19 21.45 5.76
CA TRP A 216 -3.04 22.21 4.86
C TRP A 216 -4.52 22.09 5.23
N LEU A 217 -5.30 23.08 4.80
CA LEU A 217 -6.74 22.94 4.73
C LEU A 217 -7.11 22.63 3.27
N PRO A 218 -8.28 22.04 2.99
CA PRO A 218 -8.76 21.79 1.62
C PRO A 218 -8.64 23.01 0.68
N GLN A 219 -8.89 24.21 1.22
CA GLN A 219 -8.75 25.48 0.50
C GLN A 219 -7.30 25.80 0.09
N HIS A 220 -6.30 25.37 0.86
CA HIS A 220 -4.89 25.60 0.54
C HIS A 220 -4.47 24.74 -0.65
N ALA A 221 -4.84 23.45 -0.66
CA ALA A 221 -4.59 22.56 -1.81
C ALA A 221 -5.30 23.07 -3.06
N THR A 222 -6.58 23.44 -2.95
CA THR A 222 -7.36 24.01 -4.06
C THR A 222 -6.67 25.26 -4.63
N ARG A 223 -6.15 26.12 -3.76
CA ARG A 223 -5.48 27.35 -4.20
C ARG A 223 -4.11 27.08 -4.83
N ALA A 224 -3.32 26.20 -4.23
CA ALA A 224 -2.03 25.77 -4.78
C ALA A 224 -2.22 25.15 -6.17
N GLN A 225 -3.24 24.30 -6.33
CA GLN A 225 -3.61 23.69 -7.59
C GLN A 225 -3.84 24.72 -8.71
N GLN A 226 -4.65 25.75 -8.44
CA GLN A 226 -4.94 26.81 -9.40
C GLN A 226 -3.67 27.58 -9.83
N LEU A 227 -2.84 27.94 -8.86
CA LEU A 227 -1.60 28.68 -9.10
C LEU A 227 -0.59 27.84 -9.89
N LEU A 228 -0.44 26.57 -9.52
CA LEU A 228 0.44 25.64 -10.21
C LEU A 228 -0.03 25.38 -11.63
N ALA A 229 -1.31 25.10 -11.84
CA ALA A 229 -1.86 24.87 -13.17
C ALA A 229 -1.69 26.07 -14.10
N THR A 230 -1.91 27.28 -13.58
CA THR A 230 -1.68 28.52 -14.32
C THR A 230 -0.20 28.69 -14.69
N ALA A 231 0.70 28.38 -13.76
CA ALA A 231 2.13 28.59 -13.96
C ALA A 231 2.79 27.53 -14.85
N THR A 232 2.33 26.28 -14.80
CA THR A 232 2.88 25.17 -15.60
C THR A 232 2.19 25.03 -16.96
N GLY A 233 0.99 25.59 -17.12
CA GLY A 233 0.15 25.33 -18.29
C GLY A 233 -0.37 23.89 -18.39
N GLN A 234 -0.26 23.14 -17.29
CA GLN A 234 -0.72 21.75 -17.18
C GLN A 234 -1.86 21.69 -16.16
N ASN A 235 -2.77 20.74 -16.32
CA ASN A 235 -3.71 20.44 -15.25
C ASN A 235 -2.92 19.92 -14.04
N VAL A 236 -3.06 20.59 -12.91
CA VAL A 236 -2.51 20.11 -11.64
C VAL A 236 -3.69 19.69 -10.80
N THR A 237 -3.57 18.60 -10.05
CA THR A 237 -4.54 18.18 -9.03
C THR A 237 -3.77 17.87 -7.75
N ILE A 238 -4.19 18.45 -6.63
CA ILE A 238 -3.64 18.08 -5.32
C ILE A 238 -4.77 17.54 -4.47
N GLY A 239 -4.71 16.24 -4.16
CA GLY A 239 -5.65 15.59 -3.26
C GLY A 239 -5.24 15.81 -1.81
N LEU A 240 -6.23 16.08 -0.96
CA LEU A 240 -6.09 15.99 0.49
C LEU A 240 -7.06 14.93 1.00
N VAL A 241 -6.54 13.93 1.67
CA VAL A 241 -7.34 12.90 2.33
C VAL A 241 -7.07 13.00 3.83
N ASP A 242 -8.13 13.22 4.60
CA ASP A 242 -8.05 13.20 6.06
C ASP A 242 -7.76 11.79 6.55
N ASP A 243 -7.01 11.68 7.66
CA ASP A 243 -6.97 10.44 8.43
C ASP A 243 -8.41 10.16 8.94
N PRO A 244 -9.09 9.09 8.50
CA PRO A 244 -10.46 8.78 8.91
C PRO A 244 -10.62 8.56 10.41
N GLN A 245 -9.54 8.21 11.09
CA GLN A 245 -9.52 8.01 12.54
C GLN A 245 -9.27 9.34 13.29
N HIS A 246 -8.80 10.37 12.60
CA HIS A 246 -8.57 11.71 13.13
C HIS A 246 -9.06 12.78 12.12
N PRO A 247 -10.37 12.79 11.78
CA PRO A 247 -10.89 13.71 10.78
C PRO A 247 -10.60 15.16 11.18
N GLY A 248 -10.08 15.96 10.25
CA GLY A 248 -9.66 17.34 10.50
C GLY A 248 -8.30 17.55 11.17
N ASP A 249 -7.54 16.50 11.52
CA ASP A 249 -6.14 16.65 11.95
C ASP A 249 -5.22 16.84 10.73
N ALA A 250 -5.03 18.10 10.35
CA ALA A 250 -4.22 18.48 9.19
C ALA A 250 -2.75 18.05 9.29
N ALA A 251 -2.22 17.76 10.49
CA ALA A 251 -0.88 17.20 10.66
C ALA A 251 -0.76 15.74 10.18
N ARG A 252 -1.90 15.07 9.98
CA ARG A 252 -2.02 13.66 9.59
C ARG A 252 -2.64 13.46 8.21
N GLN A 253 -2.90 14.55 7.49
CA GLN A 253 -3.44 14.50 6.14
C GLN A 253 -2.49 13.88 5.12
N TYR A 254 -3.09 13.29 4.11
CA TYR A 254 -2.39 12.69 2.97
C TYR A 254 -2.49 13.58 1.76
N TYR A 255 -1.42 13.58 0.98
CA TYR A 255 -1.28 14.42 -0.20
C TYR A 255 -1.12 13.49 -1.40
N SER A 256 -1.92 13.69 -2.43
CA SER A 256 -1.64 13.16 -3.77
C SER A 256 -1.34 14.32 -4.72
N LEU A 257 -0.56 14.07 -5.76
CA LEU A 257 -0.20 15.08 -6.75
C LEU A 257 -0.28 14.50 -8.16
N ASP A 258 -1.11 15.10 -9.01
CA ASP A 258 -1.12 14.87 -10.46
C ASP A 258 -0.73 16.16 -11.20
N VAL A 259 0.04 15.99 -12.27
CA VAL A 259 0.44 17.05 -13.21
C VAL A 259 0.32 16.52 -14.63
N GLY A 260 -0.69 16.99 -15.37
CA GLY A 260 -0.92 16.66 -16.78
C GLY A 260 -2.10 15.73 -17.03
N GLY A 261 -2.94 15.43 -16.04
CA GLY A 261 -4.19 14.70 -16.23
C GLY A 261 -4.04 13.18 -16.24
N ARG A 262 -3.13 12.65 -15.43
CA ARG A 262 -3.15 11.25 -15.01
C ARG A 262 -3.50 11.26 -13.53
N GLN A 263 -4.78 11.47 -13.26
CA GLN A 263 -5.27 11.39 -11.90
C GLN A 263 -5.14 9.92 -11.47
N ALA A 264 -4.43 9.68 -10.36
CA ALA A 264 -4.83 8.63 -9.45
C ALA A 264 -5.95 9.24 -8.62
N GLY A 265 -7.13 8.61 -8.60
CA GLY A 265 -8.20 8.96 -7.67
C GLY A 265 -7.67 9.02 -6.24
N ALA A 266 -8.48 9.56 -5.31
CA ALA A 266 -8.15 9.51 -3.88
C ALA A 266 -8.00 8.05 -3.47
N ASP A 267 -6.77 7.55 -3.51
CA ASP A 267 -6.50 6.14 -3.40
C ASP A 267 -6.72 5.74 -1.97
N ARG A 268 -7.79 4.96 -1.75
CA ARG A 268 -8.22 4.47 -0.44
C ARG A 268 -7.18 3.55 0.22
N SER A 269 -6.18 3.09 -0.53
CA SER A 269 -5.03 2.33 -0.01
C SER A 269 -3.94 3.21 0.62
N GLY A 270 -4.01 4.52 0.36
CA GLY A 270 -3.06 5.53 0.84
C GLY A 270 -1.83 5.70 -0.04
N PHE A 271 -1.60 4.78 -0.98
CA PHE A 271 -0.49 4.77 -1.92
C PHE A 271 -0.97 4.38 -3.32
N ASP A 272 -0.68 5.16 -4.35
CA ASP A 272 -0.87 4.71 -5.72
C ASP A 272 0.21 3.67 -6.16
N ASP A 273 0.04 3.01 -7.31
CA ASP A 273 0.97 1.98 -7.76
C ASP A 273 2.35 2.56 -8.12
N ALA A 274 2.41 3.84 -8.51
CA ALA A 274 3.65 4.56 -8.74
C ALA A 274 4.34 4.92 -7.42
N GLU A 275 3.60 5.26 -6.37
CA GLU A 275 4.11 5.49 -5.02
C GLU A 275 4.66 4.21 -4.40
N ILE A 276 4.02 3.05 -4.61
CA ILE A 276 4.57 1.74 -4.22
C ILE A 276 5.88 1.44 -4.95
N ASN A 277 5.90 1.60 -6.27
CA ASN A 277 7.11 1.40 -7.07
C ASN A 277 8.22 2.38 -6.67
N GLY A 278 7.87 3.65 -6.43
CA GLY A 278 8.77 4.68 -5.97
C GLY A 278 9.37 4.35 -4.61
N LEU A 279 8.55 4.01 -3.62
CA LEU A 279 9.01 3.64 -2.28
C LEU A 279 9.90 2.39 -2.30
N ALA A 280 9.54 1.37 -3.08
CA ALA A 280 10.38 0.19 -3.27
C ALA A 280 11.77 0.54 -3.85
N THR A 281 11.80 1.38 -4.89
CA THR A 281 13.04 1.87 -5.52
C THR A 281 13.88 2.72 -4.57
N LEU A 282 13.23 3.62 -3.81
CA LEU A 282 13.88 4.48 -2.82
C LEU A 282 14.49 3.67 -1.68
N GLY A 283 13.83 2.59 -1.26
CA GLY A 283 14.39 1.60 -0.35
C GLY A 283 15.40 0.64 -1.01
N GLY A 284 15.76 0.88 -2.27
CA GLY A 284 16.84 0.20 -2.96
C GLY A 284 16.51 -1.12 -3.64
N ALA A 285 15.24 -1.47 -3.75
CA ALA A 285 14.85 -2.58 -4.60
C ALA A 285 15.18 -2.27 -6.06
N THR A 286 15.58 -3.29 -6.81
CA THR A 286 15.42 -3.22 -8.28
C THR A 286 13.97 -3.52 -8.58
N THR A 287 13.29 -2.61 -9.29
CA THR A 287 11.87 -2.74 -9.57
C THR A 287 11.58 -2.85 -11.06
N ARG A 288 10.45 -3.49 -11.38
CA ARG A 288 9.80 -3.41 -12.70
C ARG A 288 8.29 -3.43 -12.49
N GLN A 289 7.58 -2.62 -13.25
CA GLN A 289 6.12 -2.64 -13.27
C GLN A 289 5.61 -3.59 -14.35
N VAL A 290 4.51 -4.27 -14.04
CA VAL A 290 3.77 -5.12 -14.97
C VAL A 290 2.32 -4.66 -14.95
N GLN A 291 1.81 -4.22 -16.10
CA GLN A 291 0.40 -3.89 -16.26
C GLN A 291 -0.43 -5.17 -16.09
N LEU A 292 -1.44 -5.13 -15.21
CA LEU A 292 -2.38 -6.24 -15.11
C LEU A 292 -3.45 -6.11 -16.19
N ASP A 293 -3.84 -7.23 -16.76
CA ASP A 293 -4.92 -7.37 -17.73
C ASP A 293 -5.65 -8.69 -17.48
N ALA A 294 -6.67 -8.99 -18.28
CA ALA A 294 -7.45 -10.23 -18.15
C ALA A 294 -6.62 -11.52 -18.28
N SER A 295 -5.40 -11.43 -18.84
CA SER A 295 -4.45 -12.54 -19.00
C SER A 295 -3.37 -12.58 -17.91
N ALA A 296 -3.01 -11.43 -17.32
CA ALA A 296 -2.01 -11.28 -16.28
C ALA A 296 -2.57 -11.58 -14.88
N ARG A 297 -3.02 -12.82 -14.68
CA ARG A 297 -3.48 -13.32 -13.38
C ARG A 297 -2.35 -13.33 -12.35
N VAL A 298 -2.68 -13.15 -11.08
CA VAL A 298 -1.81 -13.28 -9.91
C VAL A 298 -0.97 -14.57 -9.94
N GLN A 299 -1.57 -15.70 -10.34
CA GLN A 299 -0.88 -16.99 -10.52
C GLN A 299 0.22 -16.94 -11.58
N TYR A 300 -0.06 -16.28 -12.70
CA TYR A 300 0.90 -16.13 -13.79
C TYR A 300 2.08 -15.25 -13.36
N LEU A 301 1.81 -14.14 -12.66
CA LEU A 301 2.86 -13.31 -12.07
C LEU A 301 3.73 -14.12 -11.13
N PHE A 302 3.12 -14.88 -10.20
CA PHE A 302 3.84 -15.72 -9.25
C PHE A 302 4.74 -16.76 -9.95
N ALA A 303 4.24 -17.39 -11.02
CA ALA A 303 4.99 -18.37 -11.80
C ALA A 303 6.25 -17.77 -12.46
N GLN A 304 6.25 -16.46 -12.75
CA GLN A 304 7.40 -15.76 -13.31
C GLN A 304 8.42 -15.26 -12.28
N LEU A 305 8.07 -15.26 -10.99
CA LEU A 305 8.96 -14.77 -9.95
C LEU A 305 10.14 -15.73 -9.76
N ARG A 306 11.33 -15.15 -9.70
CA ARG A 306 12.56 -15.86 -9.32
C ARG A 306 12.69 -15.91 -7.80
N PRO A 307 13.46 -16.86 -7.24
CA PRO A 307 13.85 -16.79 -5.84
C PRO A 307 14.46 -15.42 -5.49
N GLY A 308 13.93 -14.79 -4.45
CA GLY A 308 14.32 -13.43 -4.04
C GLY A 308 13.47 -12.30 -4.62
N GLU A 309 12.50 -12.61 -5.49
CA GLU A 309 11.58 -11.61 -6.04
C GLU A 309 10.23 -11.66 -5.33
N THR A 310 9.65 -10.48 -5.14
CA THR A 310 8.31 -10.29 -4.60
C THR A 310 7.55 -9.35 -5.51
N VAL A 311 6.27 -9.59 -5.74
CA VAL A 311 5.37 -8.65 -6.39
C VAL A 311 4.38 -8.09 -5.37
N THR A 312 4.25 -6.78 -5.33
CA THR A 312 3.21 -6.08 -4.58
C THR A 312 2.14 -5.65 -5.57
N ILE A 313 0.91 -6.07 -5.32
CA ILE A 313 -0.26 -5.84 -6.16
C ILE A 313 -1.35 -5.17 -5.36
N ARG A 314 -2.09 -4.31 -6.05
CA ARG A 314 -3.32 -3.72 -5.53
C ARG A 314 -4.51 -4.62 -5.86
N VAL A 315 -5.36 -4.86 -4.87
CA VAL A 315 -6.55 -5.72 -4.92
C VAL A 315 -7.67 -5.06 -4.11
N GLY A 316 -8.89 -5.55 -4.24
CA GLY A 316 -9.95 -5.24 -3.27
C GLY A 316 -9.64 -5.85 -1.89
N GLY A 317 -9.94 -5.10 -0.82
CA GLY A 317 -9.73 -5.58 0.56
C GLY A 317 -10.50 -6.87 0.90
N SER A 318 -11.63 -7.12 0.23
CA SER A 318 -12.43 -8.34 0.35
C SER A 318 -12.96 -8.80 -1.02
N ILE A 319 -13.63 -9.95 -1.06
CA ILE A 319 -14.29 -10.44 -2.29
C ILE A 319 -15.53 -9.60 -2.67
N ASP A 320 -16.13 -8.92 -1.69
CA ASP A 320 -17.30 -8.07 -1.89
C ASP A 320 -16.92 -6.60 -2.16
N SER A 321 -15.62 -6.29 -2.23
CA SER A 321 -15.13 -4.96 -2.56
C SER A 321 -15.48 -4.58 -4.00
N ASP A 322 -15.77 -3.29 -4.22
CA ASP A 322 -16.06 -2.72 -5.53
C ASP A 322 -14.89 -1.90 -6.11
N VAL A 323 -13.82 -1.70 -5.32
CA VAL A 323 -12.62 -0.97 -5.69
C VAL A 323 -11.36 -1.70 -5.23
N SER A 324 -10.26 -1.54 -5.98
CA SER A 324 -8.93 -1.98 -5.57
C SER A 324 -8.27 -0.93 -4.68
N ASP A 325 -8.31 -1.12 -3.37
CA ASP A 325 -7.79 -0.18 -2.36
C ASP A 325 -6.90 -0.85 -1.30
N HIS A 326 -6.39 -2.04 -1.60
CA HIS A 326 -5.60 -2.82 -0.66
C HIS A 326 -4.36 -3.42 -1.32
N PHE A 327 -3.25 -3.50 -0.59
CA PHE A 327 -2.01 -4.09 -1.09
C PHE A 327 -1.71 -5.44 -0.48
N VAL A 328 -1.31 -6.36 -1.36
CA VAL A 328 -0.84 -7.71 -1.00
C VAL A 328 0.50 -7.94 -1.67
N SER A 329 1.42 -8.57 -0.94
CA SER A 329 2.71 -9.01 -1.47
C SER A 329 2.72 -10.51 -1.67
N ILE A 330 3.07 -10.98 -2.86
CA ILE A 330 3.30 -12.41 -3.14
C ILE A 330 4.72 -12.58 -3.67
N GLY A 331 5.43 -13.61 -3.25
CA GLY A 331 6.84 -13.71 -3.59
C GLY A 331 7.44 -15.08 -3.44
N ARG A 332 8.70 -15.18 -3.84
CA ARG A 332 9.57 -16.31 -3.51
C ARG A 332 10.69 -15.81 -2.62
N ARG A 333 10.87 -16.47 -1.48
CA ARG A 333 12.05 -16.29 -0.64
C ARG A 333 13.32 -16.65 -1.42
N ALA A 334 14.48 -16.27 -0.90
CA ALA A 334 15.77 -16.64 -1.48
C ALA A 334 15.96 -18.17 -1.63
N ASP A 335 15.32 -18.97 -0.77
CA ASP A 335 15.34 -20.45 -0.84
C ASP A 335 14.29 -21.05 -1.79
N GLY A 336 13.55 -20.21 -2.51
CA GLY A 336 12.50 -20.59 -3.47
C GLY A 336 11.10 -20.77 -2.87
N THR A 337 10.95 -20.75 -1.54
CA THR A 337 9.65 -20.92 -0.88
C THR A 337 8.69 -19.82 -1.26
N GLY A 338 7.52 -20.18 -1.80
CA GLY A 338 6.45 -19.24 -2.09
C GLY A 338 5.84 -18.62 -0.84
N PHE A 339 5.35 -17.39 -0.92
CA PHE A 339 4.55 -16.76 0.13
C PHE A 339 3.51 -15.79 -0.44
N ILE A 340 2.44 -15.58 0.34
CA ILE A 340 1.41 -14.56 0.14
C ILE A 340 1.26 -13.83 1.46
N TYR A 341 1.44 -12.52 1.46
CA TYR A 341 1.39 -11.66 2.62
C TYR A 341 0.34 -10.57 2.43
N ASN A 342 -0.71 -10.64 3.23
CA ASN A 342 -1.79 -9.67 3.31
C ASN A 342 -1.69 -8.97 4.68
N THR A 343 -1.39 -7.68 4.67
CA THR A 343 -1.17 -6.89 5.89
C THR A 343 -2.46 -6.55 6.64
N ASP A 344 -3.61 -6.67 5.96
CA ASP A 344 -4.96 -6.37 6.44
C ASP A 344 -5.94 -7.46 6.00
N PRO A 345 -5.79 -8.70 6.51
CA PRO A 345 -6.65 -9.78 6.06
C PRO A 345 -8.09 -9.55 6.50
N SER A 346 -9.02 -9.63 5.53
CA SER A 346 -10.44 -9.68 5.82
C SER A 346 -10.82 -11.00 6.52
N ASN A 347 -12.05 -11.10 7.01
CA ASN A 347 -12.55 -12.34 7.60
C ASN A 347 -12.41 -13.52 6.62
N GLY A 348 -11.64 -14.54 7.00
CA GLY A 348 -11.37 -15.70 6.13
C GLY A 348 -10.04 -15.62 5.35
N ASP A 349 -9.31 -14.52 5.46
CA ASP A 349 -7.97 -14.40 4.90
C ASP A 349 -6.89 -14.68 5.95
N TYR A 350 -5.67 -14.89 5.47
CA TYR A 350 -4.49 -15.08 6.30
C TYR A 350 -3.59 -13.86 6.21
N THR A 351 -2.95 -13.48 7.32
CA THR A 351 -1.89 -12.46 7.26
C THR A 351 -0.76 -12.95 6.39
N LEU A 352 -0.30 -14.19 6.60
CA LEU A 352 0.73 -14.82 5.77
C LEU A 352 0.33 -16.24 5.44
N PHE A 353 0.53 -16.65 4.18
CA PHE A 353 0.35 -18.02 3.72
C PHE A 353 1.60 -18.47 2.97
N THR A 354 2.21 -19.60 3.38
CA THR A 354 3.45 -20.10 2.78
C THR A 354 3.22 -21.30 1.86
N GLY A 355 3.97 -21.35 0.78
CA GLY A 355 3.97 -22.41 -0.22
C GLY A 355 5.07 -23.45 0.00
N SER A 356 5.54 -24.07 -1.08
CA SER A 356 6.69 -24.98 -1.10
C SER A 356 7.90 -24.33 -1.76
N ARG A 357 9.10 -24.87 -1.46
CA ARG A 357 10.36 -24.50 -2.11
C ARG A 357 10.41 -24.89 -3.59
N SER A 358 9.82 -26.03 -3.92
CA SER A 358 9.80 -26.60 -5.25
C SER A 358 8.44 -26.40 -5.91
N ASP A 359 8.43 -26.36 -7.23
CA ASP A 359 7.21 -26.52 -8.00
C ASP A 359 6.86 -28.01 -8.19
N PRO A 360 5.57 -28.36 -8.32
CA PRO A 360 4.42 -27.47 -8.22
C PRO A 360 4.15 -27.01 -6.78
N GLN A 361 3.61 -25.79 -6.61
CA GLN A 361 3.13 -25.32 -5.32
C GLN A 361 1.94 -26.16 -4.83
N PRO A 362 1.69 -26.24 -3.51
CA PRO A 362 0.54 -26.96 -2.97
C PRO A 362 -0.79 -26.42 -3.52
N ALA A 363 -1.77 -27.29 -3.72
CA ALA A 363 -3.10 -26.89 -4.21
C ALA A 363 -3.76 -25.81 -3.34
N SER A 364 -3.54 -25.85 -2.02
CA SER A 364 -4.02 -24.82 -1.09
C SER A 364 -3.38 -23.44 -1.33
N PHE A 365 -2.09 -23.40 -1.72
CA PHE A 365 -1.41 -22.16 -2.08
C PHE A 365 -1.97 -21.58 -3.38
N GLN A 366 -2.18 -22.44 -4.39
CA GLN A 366 -2.79 -22.03 -5.67
C GLN A 366 -4.22 -21.52 -5.47
N ALA A 367 -4.98 -22.13 -4.58
CA ALA A 367 -6.32 -21.65 -4.21
C ALA A 367 -6.29 -20.26 -3.56
N GLN A 368 -5.31 -19.96 -2.70
CA GLN A 368 -5.15 -18.60 -2.16
C GLN A 368 -4.78 -17.58 -3.24
N LEU A 369 -3.91 -17.93 -4.21
CA LEU A 369 -3.62 -17.05 -5.35
C LEU A 369 -4.86 -16.78 -6.19
N GLU A 370 -5.72 -17.78 -6.41
CA GLU A 370 -6.98 -17.59 -7.15
C GLU A 370 -7.93 -16.63 -6.44
N ARG A 371 -8.03 -16.70 -5.11
CA ARG A 371 -8.85 -15.75 -4.34
C ARG A 371 -8.44 -14.29 -4.55
N TYR A 372 -7.15 -14.02 -4.81
CA TYR A 372 -6.70 -12.67 -5.15
C TYR A 372 -6.91 -12.31 -6.62
N ASN A 373 -6.99 -13.28 -7.54
CA ASN A 373 -7.44 -13.02 -8.92
C ASN A 373 -8.86 -12.45 -8.93
N GLU A 374 -9.75 -13.01 -8.09
CA GLU A 374 -11.14 -12.56 -7.96
C GLU A 374 -11.26 -11.13 -7.38
N ARG A 375 -10.19 -10.62 -6.77
CA ARG A 375 -10.10 -9.28 -6.18
C ARG A 375 -9.28 -8.30 -7.01
N LEU A 376 -8.82 -8.72 -8.20
CA LEU A 376 -8.26 -7.78 -9.17
C LEU A 376 -9.40 -7.01 -9.81
N LEU A 377 -9.68 -5.85 -9.23
CA LEU A 377 -10.71 -4.92 -9.69
C LEU A 377 -10.04 -3.76 -10.41
N LEU A 378 -10.83 -3.06 -11.23
CA LEU A 378 -10.42 -1.76 -11.74
C LEU A 378 -10.20 -0.80 -10.56
N ASP A 379 -9.24 0.11 -10.72
CA ASP A 379 -9.05 1.20 -9.78
C ASP A 379 -10.13 2.28 -9.95
N THR A 380 -9.99 3.37 -9.19
CA THR A 380 -10.91 4.50 -9.23
C THR A 380 -10.97 5.22 -10.57
N ASP A 381 -9.96 5.03 -11.42
CA ASP A 381 -9.85 5.64 -12.74
C ASP A 381 -10.33 4.68 -13.84
N ASN A 382 -10.91 3.54 -13.44
CA ASN A 382 -11.42 2.48 -14.31
C ASN A 382 -10.31 1.81 -15.13
N ASP A 383 -9.06 1.85 -14.64
CA ASP A 383 -7.91 1.17 -15.19
C ASP A 383 -7.57 -0.07 -14.36
N MET A 384 -6.90 -1.05 -14.99
CA MET A 384 -6.38 -2.18 -14.22
C MET A 384 -5.13 -1.74 -13.43
N PRO A 385 -4.99 -2.17 -12.17
CA PRO A 385 -3.82 -1.80 -11.38
C PRO A 385 -2.52 -2.35 -11.97
N ASN A 386 -1.42 -1.68 -11.66
CA ASN A 386 -0.07 -2.13 -11.97
C ASN A 386 0.48 -2.99 -10.83
N ALA A 387 1.23 -4.02 -11.19
CA ALA A 387 1.98 -4.85 -10.26
C ALA A 387 3.44 -4.40 -10.18
N THR A 388 3.95 -4.17 -8.97
CA THR A 388 5.35 -3.80 -8.74
C THR A 388 6.16 -5.03 -8.34
N ILE A 389 7.02 -5.51 -9.24
CA ILE A 389 7.94 -6.61 -8.93
C ILE A 389 9.24 -6.01 -8.40
N SER A 390 9.62 -6.40 -7.20
CA SER A 390 10.75 -5.89 -6.44
C SER A 390 11.72 -7.01 -6.10
N ARG A 391 13.03 -6.71 -6.20
CA ARG A 391 14.10 -7.52 -5.65
C ARG A 391 14.95 -6.68 -4.71
N PHE A 392 14.93 -7.01 -3.43
CA PHE A 392 15.73 -6.32 -2.41
C PHE A 392 17.16 -6.89 -2.37
N PRO A 393 18.18 -6.03 -2.29
CA PRO A 393 19.57 -6.49 -2.18
C PRO A 393 19.84 -7.06 -0.79
N ASN A 394 20.45 -8.26 -0.77
CA ASN A 394 20.94 -8.90 0.46
C ASN A 394 22.23 -8.30 0.96
#